data_AF-A0A2V8NSY7-F1
#
_entry.id   AF-A0A2V8NSY7-F1
#
_cell.length_a   1.000
_cell.length_b   1.000
_cell.length_c   1.000
_cell.angle_alpha   90.00
_cell.angle_beta   90.00
_cell.angle_gamma   90.00
#
_symmetry.space_group_name_H-M   'P 1'
#
loop_
_entity.id
_entity.type
_entity.pdbx_description
1 polymer ?
#
loop_
_entity_poly.entity_id
_entity_poly.type
_entity_poly.pdbx_seq_one_letter_code
_entity_poly.pdbx_strand_id
1 'polypeptide(L)'
;MKSKDKSFNDKQTSRRQFAKSVASTLLAAPLAASLAKGQTPTKKEPVAPPNPLPTQTPQKPSALAEAYTEVARLRFEHLTPEQLEQVKRRIDGYVRKDGTTDRLRAVKLKNSDEPDFTFSAG
;
A
#
# COMPACT_ATOMS: atom_id res chain seq x y z
N MET A 1 -4.72 -11.32 53.81
CA MET A 1 -3.44 -11.42 53.08
C MET A 1 -3.64 -10.72 51.74
N LYS A 2 -2.81 -9.71 51.43
CA LYS A 2 -3.02 -8.71 50.38
C LYS A 2 -2.19 -9.00 49.12
N SER A 3 -2.87 -8.82 47.98
CA SER A 3 -2.38 -8.30 46.68
C SER A 3 -1.51 -9.17 45.78
N LYS A 4 -1.94 -9.29 44.51
CA LYS A 4 -1.35 -8.53 43.38
C LYS A 4 -2.15 -8.77 42.08
N ASP A 5 -2.89 -7.75 41.67
CA ASP A 5 -3.39 -7.61 40.31
C ASP A 5 -2.21 -7.31 39.37
N LYS A 6 -2.04 -8.12 38.32
CA LYS A 6 -1.09 -7.88 37.23
C LYS A 6 -1.74 -6.91 36.24
N SER A 7 -1.31 -5.65 36.25
CA SER A 7 -1.61 -4.71 35.17
C SER A 7 -0.69 -4.98 33.97
N PHE A 8 -1.27 -5.51 32.89
CA PHE A 8 -0.63 -5.56 31.58
C PHE A 8 -0.62 -4.14 31.00
N ASN A 9 0.50 -3.45 31.18
CA ASN A 9 0.68 -2.11 30.63
C ASN A 9 1.10 -2.22 29.16
N ASP A 10 0.10 -2.22 28.29
CA ASP A 10 0.22 -2.17 26.84
C ASP A 10 0.84 -0.82 26.44
N LYS A 11 2.13 -0.82 26.06
CA LYS A 11 2.85 0.38 25.62
C LYS A 11 2.39 0.77 24.22
N GLN A 12 1.16 1.24 24.10
CA GLN A 12 0.71 1.93 22.89
C GLN A 12 1.42 3.27 22.77
N THR A 13 2.28 3.41 21.76
CA THR A 13 2.84 4.70 21.35
C THR A 13 1.69 5.61 20.88
N SER A 14 1.20 6.45 21.79
CA SER A 14 0.05 7.31 21.55
C SER A 14 0.36 8.37 20.49
N ARG A 15 -0.60 8.63 19.60
CA ARG A 15 -0.58 9.71 18.58
C ARG A 15 -0.20 11.08 19.16
N ARG A 16 -0.48 11.32 20.45
CA ARG A 16 -0.07 12.53 21.17
C ARG A 16 1.44 12.65 21.34
N GLN A 17 2.17 11.55 21.50
CA GLN A 17 3.63 11.58 21.64
C GLN A 17 4.31 11.90 20.30
N PHE A 18 3.77 11.40 19.19
CA PHE A 18 4.22 11.74 17.85
C PHE A 18 4.03 13.24 17.54
N ALA A 19 2.85 13.79 17.82
CA ALA A 19 2.58 15.22 17.59
C ALA A 19 3.49 16.14 18.42
N LYS A 20 3.82 15.74 19.65
CA LYS A 20 4.80 16.46 20.49
C LYS A 20 6.20 16.46 19.89
N SER A 21 6.63 15.35 19.29
CA SER A 21 7.93 15.25 18.61
C SER A 21 8.01 16.19 17.39
N VAL A 22 6.97 16.24 16.55
CA VAL A 22 6.92 17.13 15.37
C VAL A 22 6.91 18.61 15.76
N ALA A 23 6.19 18.97 16.82
CA ALA A 23 6.16 20.34 17.32
C ALA A 23 7.53 20.80 17.87
N SER A 24 8.27 19.91 18.55
CA SER A 24 9.60 20.24 19.09
C SER A 24 10.64 20.52 18.00
N THR A 25 10.55 19.90 16.82
CA THR A 25 11.47 20.14 15.71
C THR A 25 11.25 21.47 14.99
N LEU A 26 10.05 22.08 15.10
CA LEU A 26 9.74 23.37 14.49
C LEU A 26 10.19 24.57 15.34
N LEU A 27 10.36 24.39 16.65
CA LEU A 27 10.79 25.44 17.58
C LEU A 27 12.32 25.61 17.66
N ALA A 28 13.09 24.73 17.01
CA ALA A 28 14.56 24.75 17.02
C ALA A 28 15.19 25.20 15.69
N ALA A 29 14.42 25.71 14.73
CA ALA A 29 14.95 26.24 13.47
C ALA A 29 15.12 27.78 13.57
N PRO A 30 16.35 28.31 13.54
CA PRO A 30 16.56 29.75 13.45
C PRO A 30 16.35 30.22 12.00
N LEU A 31 15.37 31.10 11.84
CA LEU A 31 15.35 32.26 10.92
C LEU A 31 15.85 32.04 9.48
N ALA A 32 14.96 31.61 8.58
CA ALA A 32 15.06 31.93 7.14
C ALA A 32 13.82 32.68 6.63
N ALA A 33 13.10 33.35 7.54
CA ALA A 33 11.93 34.18 7.23
C ALA A 33 12.27 35.68 7.02
N SER A 34 13.55 36.06 6.98
CA SER A 34 13.94 37.42 6.61
C SER A 34 14.46 37.44 5.17
N LEU A 35 13.91 38.36 4.36
CA LEU A 35 14.30 38.73 2.98
C LEU A 35 13.36 38.26 1.86
N ALA A 36 12.06 38.29 2.12
CA ALA A 36 11.15 38.83 1.10
C ALA A 36 11.23 40.38 1.12
N LYS A 37 11.54 40.98 -0.05
CA LYS A 37 11.42 42.40 -0.49
C LYS A 37 12.72 43.22 -0.62
N GLY A 38 13.16 43.42 -1.87
CA GLY A 38 14.06 44.48 -2.32
C GLY A 38 14.38 44.33 -3.82
N GLN A 39 14.07 45.34 -4.63
CA GLN A 39 14.07 45.36 -6.11
C GLN A 39 15.46 45.56 -6.74
N THR A 40 15.78 44.87 -7.84
CA THR A 40 16.22 45.37 -9.19
C THR A 40 16.76 44.22 -10.07
N PRO A 41 16.71 44.32 -11.41
CA PRO A 41 16.45 43.19 -12.29
C PRO A 41 17.71 42.59 -12.90
N THR A 42 17.87 41.27 -12.89
CA THR A 42 18.73 40.59 -13.88
C THR A 42 18.23 39.19 -14.20
N LYS A 43 17.91 39.04 -15.49
CA LYS A 43 17.87 37.83 -16.32
C LYS A 43 16.93 36.70 -15.89
N LYS A 44 15.78 36.64 -16.57
CA LYS A 44 14.93 35.45 -16.67
C LYS A 44 15.76 34.31 -17.27
N GLU A 45 16.05 33.30 -16.46
CA GLU A 45 16.37 31.96 -16.96
C GLU A 45 15.04 31.18 -16.98
N PRO A 46 14.68 30.49 -18.09
CA PRO A 46 13.42 29.78 -18.17
C PRO A 46 13.37 28.65 -17.13
N VAL A 47 12.43 28.73 -16.20
CA VAL A 47 12.08 27.61 -15.32
C VAL A 47 11.62 26.46 -16.21
N ALA A 48 12.40 25.38 -16.24
CA ALA A 48 12.04 24.16 -16.95
C ALA A 48 10.69 23.64 -16.43
N PRO A 49 9.79 23.17 -17.30
CA PRO A 49 8.49 22.65 -16.88
C PRO A 49 8.67 21.45 -15.92
N PRO A 50 7.73 21.23 -14.98
CA PRO A 50 7.78 20.09 -14.10
C PRO A 50 7.85 18.80 -14.92
N ASN A 51 8.80 17.94 -14.57
CA ASN A 51 9.00 16.66 -15.22
C ASN A 51 7.66 15.90 -15.27
N PRO A 52 7.18 15.42 -16.44
CA PRO A 52 5.93 14.70 -16.51
C PRO A 52 6.01 13.45 -15.64
N LEU A 53 5.00 13.23 -14.79
CA LEU A 53 4.83 11.96 -14.08
C LEU A 53 4.91 10.81 -15.10
N PRO A 54 5.62 9.71 -14.80
CA PRO A 54 5.69 8.57 -15.71
C PRO A 54 4.27 8.12 -16.03
N THR A 55 3.88 8.29 -17.29
CA THR A 55 2.58 7.86 -17.79
C THR A 55 2.64 6.33 -17.80
N GLN A 56 1.91 5.68 -16.90
CA GLN A 56 1.82 4.23 -16.89
C GLN A 56 1.19 3.80 -18.21
N THR A 57 2.01 3.27 -19.12
CA THR A 57 1.55 2.74 -20.38
C THR A 57 0.58 1.58 -20.08
N PRO A 58 -0.60 1.52 -20.70
CA PRO A 58 -1.52 0.40 -20.52
C PRO A 58 -0.80 -0.91 -20.86
N GLN A 59 -0.43 -1.69 -19.84
CA GLN A 59 0.21 -2.96 -20.05
C GLN A 59 -0.85 -3.98 -20.47
N LYS A 60 -0.61 -4.66 -21.60
CA LYS A 60 -1.44 -5.78 -22.05
C LYS A 60 -1.61 -6.79 -20.90
N PRO A 61 -2.81 -7.32 -20.61
CA PRO A 61 -3.05 -8.28 -19.53
C PRO A 61 -2.23 -9.58 -19.68
N SER A 62 -1.98 -10.28 -18.57
CA SER A 62 -1.15 -11.49 -18.58
C SER A 62 -1.93 -12.65 -19.20
N ALA A 63 -1.23 -13.54 -19.90
CA ALA A 63 -1.82 -14.75 -20.46
C ALA A 63 -2.50 -15.62 -19.37
N LEU A 64 -1.93 -15.60 -18.16
CA LEU A 64 -2.46 -16.33 -17.01
C LEU A 64 -3.78 -15.70 -16.52
N ALA A 65 -3.85 -14.37 -16.44
CA ALA A 65 -5.09 -13.68 -16.13
C ALA A 65 -6.17 -13.96 -17.17
N GLU A 66 -5.82 -14.00 -18.47
CA GLU A 66 -6.76 -14.37 -19.52
C GLU A 66 -7.32 -15.77 -19.33
N ALA A 67 -6.46 -16.77 -19.13
CA ALA A 67 -6.89 -18.15 -18.89
C ALA A 67 -7.84 -18.27 -17.69
N TYR A 68 -7.52 -17.66 -16.55
CA TYR A 68 -8.41 -17.71 -15.38
C TYR A 68 -9.72 -16.94 -15.58
N THR A 69 -9.70 -15.87 -16.37
CA THR A 69 -10.93 -15.12 -16.66
C THR A 69 -11.87 -15.95 -17.54
N GLU A 70 -11.34 -16.73 -18.49
CA GLU A 70 -12.16 -17.65 -19.29
C GLU A 70 -12.77 -18.77 -18.45
N VAL A 71 -12.02 -19.32 -17.49
CA VAL A 71 -12.58 -20.29 -16.53
C VAL A 71 -13.71 -19.66 -15.71
N ALA A 72 -13.53 -18.42 -15.24
CA ALA A 72 -14.57 -17.70 -14.50
C ALA A 72 -15.82 -17.46 -15.36
N ARG A 73 -15.64 -17.09 -16.63
CA ARG A 73 -16.71 -16.90 -17.60
C ARG A 73 -17.53 -18.18 -17.80
N LEU A 74 -16.87 -19.34 -17.91
CA LEU A 74 -17.54 -20.63 -18.07
C LEU A 74 -18.23 -21.11 -16.80
N ARG A 75 -17.68 -20.77 -15.62
CA ARG A 75 -18.21 -21.24 -14.33
C ARG A 75 -19.38 -20.42 -13.82
N PHE A 76 -19.39 -19.11 -14.09
CA PHE A 76 -20.34 -18.18 -13.50
C PHE A 76 -21.20 -17.52 -14.58
N GLU A 77 -22.42 -18.03 -14.74
CA GLU A 77 -23.37 -17.60 -15.78
C GLU A 77 -23.96 -16.20 -15.54
N HIS A 78 -23.85 -15.67 -14.31
CA HIS A 78 -24.46 -14.40 -13.92
C HIS A 78 -23.50 -13.21 -13.94
N LEU A 79 -22.27 -13.39 -14.43
CA LEU A 79 -21.32 -12.29 -14.52
C LEU A 79 -21.60 -11.42 -15.74
N THR A 80 -21.75 -10.12 -15.51
CA THR A 80 -21.81 -9.15 -16.60
C THR A 80 -20.42 -8.98 -17.24
N PRO A 81 -20.34 -8.48 -18.48
CA PRO A 81 -19.06 -8.23 -19.14
C PRO A 81 -18.14 -7.30 -18.33
N GLU A 82 -18.69 -6.27 -17.71
CA GLU A 82 -17.95 -5.32 -16.86
C GLU A 82 -17.37 -5.99 -15.61
N GLN A 83 -18.14 -6.90 -15.00
CA GLN A 83 -17.69 -7.69 -13.85
C GLN A 83 -16.57 -8.65 -14.27
N LEU A 84 -16.67 -9.28 -15.44
CA LEU A 84 -15.59 -10.11 -15.99
C LEU A 84 -14.31 -9.29 -16.23
N GLU A 85 -14.41 -8.07 -16.76
CA GLU A 85 -13.26 -7.19 -16.86
C GLU A 85 -12.67 -6.82 -15.49
N GLN A 86 -13.51 -6.57 -14.50
CA GLN A 86 -13.05 -6.29 -13.15
C GLN A 86 -12.32 -7.50 -12.53
N VAL A 87 -12.83 -8.70 -12.75
CA VAL A 87 -12.18 -9.97 -12.38
C VAL A 87 -10.84 -10.09 -13.08
N LYS A 88 -10.78 -9.87 -14.41
CA LYS A 88 -9.54 -9.91 -15.20
C LYS A 88 -8.50 -8.94 -14.63
N ARG A 89 -8.88 -7.69 -14.36
CA ARG A 89 -7.99 -6.66 -13.77
C ARG A 89 -7.49 -7.06 -12.38
N ARG A 90 -8.34 -7.65 -11.54
CA ARG A 90 -7.94 -8.11 -10.19
C ARG A 90 -6.98 -9.29 -10.25
N ILE A 91 -7.29 -10.31 -11.06
CA ILE A 91 -6.41 -11.47 -11.26
C ILE A 91 -5.07 -11.03 -11.82
N ASP A 92 -5.07 -10.17 -12.84
CA ASP A 92 -3.83 -9.64 -13.41
C ASP A 92 -3.03 -8.85 -12.37
N GLY A 93 -3.71 -8.12 -11.48
CA GLY A 93 -3.12 -7.49 -10.31
C GLY A 93 -2.41 -8.49 -9.38
N TYR A 94 -3.04 -9.59 -9.02
CA TYR A 94 -2.41 -10.62 -8.16
C TYR A 94 -1.24 -11.32 -8.84
N VAL A 95 -1.36 -11.59 -10.14
CA VAL A 95 -0.30 -12.24 -10.93
C VAL A 95 0.90 -11.31 -11.10
N ARG A 96 0.67 -10.01 -11.30
CA ARG A 96 1.73 -9.07 -11.67
C ARG A 96 2.28 -8.22 -10.54
N LYS A 97 1.42 -7.68 -9.67
CA LYS A 97 1.76 -6.44 -8.99
C LYS A 97 2.93 -6.56 -8.02
N ASP A 98 3.11 -7.70 -7.36
CA ASP A 98 4.01 -7.70 -6.19
C ASP A 98 4.87 -8.97 -6.05
N GLY A 99 4.79 -9.92 -7.00
CA GLY A 99 5.37 -11.25 -6.83
C GLY A 99 4.86 -11.98 -5.59
N THR A 100 3.79 -11.48 -4.94
CA THR A 100 3.26 -12.01 -3.70
C THR A 100 2.78 -13.44 -3.88
N THR A 101 2.12 -13.73 -5.00
CA THR A 101 1.72 -15.10 -5.33
C THR A 101 2.94 -16.02 -5.50
N ASP A 102 4.00 -15.55 -6.17
CA ASP A 102 5.22 -16.35 -6.36
C ASP A 102 5.98 -16.54 -5.04
N ARG A 103 6.03 -15.51 -4.19
CA ARG A 103 6.60 -15.57 -2.84
C ARG A 103 5.83 -16.55 -1.95
N LEU A 104 4.51 -16.54 -2.00
CA LEU A 104 3.67 -17.48 -1.27
C LEU A 104 3.87 -18.92 -1.78
N ARG A 105 3.98 -19.12 -3.11
CA ARG A 105 4.28 -20.43 -3.70
C ARG A 105 5.68 -20.94 -3.40
N ALA A 106 6.64 -20.04 -3.17
CA ALA A 106 8.00 -20.41 -2.81
C ALA A 106 8.09 -21.03 -1.40
N VAL A 107 7.09 -20.81 -0.54
CA VAL A 107 7.02 -21.43 0.78
C VAL A 107 6.62 -22.90 0.62
N LYS A 108 7.52 -23.81 1.01
CA LYS A 108 7.25 -25.25 1.05
C LYS A 108 6.48 -25.60 2.31
N LEU A 109 5.16 -25.67 2.19
CA LEU A 109 4.30 -26.24 3.23
C LEU A 109 4.22 -27.76 3.06
N LYS A 110 4.28 -28.48 4.17
CA LYS A 110 3.93 -29.91 4.22
C LYS A 110 2.43 -30.04 4.42
N ASN A 111 1.85 -31.16 4.01
CA ASN A 111 0.43 -31.44 4.26
C ASN A 111 0.08 -31.49 5.76
N SER A 112 1.09 -31.66 6.63
CA SER A 112 0.94 -31.61 8.09
C SER A 112 0.97 -30.20 8.68
N ASP A 113 1.29 -29.17 7.88
CA ASP A 113 1.32 -27.80 8.38
C ASP A 113 -0.12 -27.29 8.52
N GLU A 114 -0.50 -26.98 9.76
CA GLU A 114 -1.85 -26.55 10.09
C GLU A 114 -2.11 -25.09 9.70
N PRO A 115 -3.36 -24.72 9.39
CA PRO A 115 -3.71 -23.32 9.18
C PRO A 115 -3.57 -22.53 10.47
N ASP A 116 -3.28 -21.22 10.35
CA ASP A 116 -3.15 -20.29 11.49
C ASP A 116 -4.40 -20.27 12.40
N PHE A 117 -5.56 -20.56 11.80
CA PHE A 117 -6.82 -20.70 12.53
C PHE A 117 -7.60 -21.93 12.06
N THR A 118 -8.02 -22.74 13.02
CA THR A 118 -8.97 -23.84 12.82
C THR A 118 -10.30 -23.47 13.45
N PHE A 119 -11.40 -23.60 12.70
CA PHE A 119 -12.74 -23.49 13.25
C PHE A 119 -13.18 -24.82 13.86
N SER A 120 -13.69 -24.78 15.09
CA SER A 120 -14.39 -25.91 15.72
C SER A 120 -15.81 -25.49 16.08
N ALA A 121 -16.81 -26.20 15.55
CA ALA A 121 -18.18 -26.11 16.05
C ALA A 121 -18.33 -27.08 17.23
N GLY A 122 -18.76 -26.56 18.38
CA GLY A 122 -19.11 -27.32 19.58
C GLY A 122 -20.53 -27.00 20.01
#